data_AF-A0A2N5XGI6-F1
#
_entry.id   AF-A0A2N5XGI6-F1
#
_cell.length_a   1.000
_cell.length_b   1.000
_cell.length_c   1.000
_cell.angle_alpha   90.00
_cell.angle_beta   90.00
_cell.angle_gamma   90.00
#
_symmetry.space_group_name_H-M   'P 1'
#
loop_
_entity.id
_entity.type
_entity.pdbx_description
1 polymer ?
#
loop_
_entity_poly.entity_id
_entity_poly.type
_entity_poly.pdbx_seq_one_letter_code
_entity_poly.pdbx_strand_id
1 'polypeptide(L)'
;KDPQLADHAPWALRTAVRGLLAGIPVYRPYVVPGEPAPERDAALLEAAAGPARAAFAVPEEAHAVDVVRDLALGRLGRGPDHDDFAVRFAQVSSALRAKAVEDTAFYRWHPLLGVNEVGGDPARPGTSPEDFHAFAARIQRDWPATATVLSTHDTKRSADVRARLAVLSEVPELWREWLEKESAADGRGRPAAPDRQVEYLVRQTAVGLGHCEAERLVPAVLKSVREARLRTGWTTPDPDYEAAVEAFVRGLCEDEEQVAALASFTAVLEPYAHANSLGAALVHLTMPGVPDLYQGSERELLTLVDPDNRRPVDFPRPFDADGFERSLSLGRGPTGNLSDRKLRLTATALRLRREHPEWFGAGGGYAPLHARGPAAEHLLAFLR
;
A
#
# COMPACT_ATOMS: atom_id res chain seq x y z
N LYS A 1 -33.06 12.17 33.67
CA LYS A 1 -32.33 11.96 32.40
C LYS A 1 -31.85 13.34 31.96
N ASP A 2 -30.57 13.47 31.65
CA ASP A 2 -30.02 14.73 31.15
C ASP A 2 -30.67 15.06 29.79
N PRO A 3 -31.41 16.18 29.65
CA PRO A 3 -32.04 16.56 28.39
C PRO A 3 -31.04 16.71 27.25
N GLN A 4 -29.79 17.12 27.54
CA GLN A 4 -28.73 17.28 26.54
C GLN A 4 -28.32 15.95 25.90
N LEU A 5 -28.53 14.84 26.60
CA LEU A 5 -28.25 13.48 26.11
C LEU A 5 -29.49 12.78 25.54
N ALA A 6 -30.69 13.23 25.90
CA ALA A 6 -31.93 12.52 25.64
C ALA A 6 -32.76 13.07 24.46
N ASP A 7 -32.55 14.33 24.07
CA ASP A 7 -33.33 15.01 23.02
C ASP A 7 -32.66 14.95 21.65
N HIS A 8 -32.32 13.73 21.19
CA HIS A 8 -31.74 13.50 19.88
C HIS A 8 -32.49 12.40 19.15
N ALA A 9 -32.93 12.68 17.92
CA ALA A 9 -33.55 11.67 17.09
C ALA A 9 -32.53 10.56 16.75
N PRO A 10 -32.91 9.26 16.74
CA PRO A 10 -31.98 8.16 16.46
C PRO A 10 -31.27 8.28 15.09
N TRP A 11 -31.92 8.87 14.10
CA TRP A 11 -31.31 9.10 12.79
C TRP A 11 -30.21 10.17 12.87
N ALA A 12 -30.35 11.20 13.71
CA ALA A 12 -29.36 12.26 13.88
C ALA A 12 -28.09 11.73 14.54
N LEU A 13 -28.23 10.92 15.61
CA LEU A 13 -27.10 10.23 16.23
C LEU A 13 -26.38 9.30 15.25
N ARG A 14 -27.12 8.57 14.41
CA ARG A 14 -26.54 7.71 13.37
C ARG A 14 -25.75 8.52 12.34
N THR A 15 -26.27 9.65 11.89
CA THR A 15 -25.58 10.56 10.96
C THR A 15 -24.32 11.12 11.60
N ALA A 16 -24.39 11.56 12.86
CA ALA A 16 -23.25 12.07 13.62
C ALA A 16 -22.14 11.02 13.79
N VAL A 17 -22.47 9.80 14.21
CA VAL A 17 -21.52 8.69 14.32
C VAL A 17 -20.84 8.40 12.98
N ARG A 18 -21.61 8.32 11.88
CA ARG A 18 -21.07 8.08 10.54
C ARG A 18 -20.14 9.21 10.09
N GLY A 19 -20.55 10.46 10.29
CA GLY A 19 -19.78 11.64 9.91
C GLY A 19 -18.45 11.70 10.64
N LEU A 20 -18.45 11.51 11.96
CA LEU A 20 -17.23 11.50 12.76
C LEU A 20 -16.31 10.35 12.38
N LEU A 21 -16.83 9.11 12.27
CA LEU A 21 -16.03 7.95 11.86
C LEU A 21 -15.40 8.13 10.46
N ALA A 22 -16.13 8.72 9.51
CA ALA A 22 -15.60 9.02 8.18
C ALA A 22 -14.55 10.15 8.17
N GLY A 23 -14.63 11.08 9.12
CA GLY A 23 -13.73 12.22 9.24
C GLY A 23 -12.41 11.95 9.94
N ILE A 24 -12.24 10.78 10.60
CA ILE A 24 -11.00 10.45 11.31
C ILE A 24 -9.92 9.99 10.31
N PRO A 25 -8.75 10.66 10.26
CA PRO A 25 -7.70 10.35 9.29
C PRO A 25 -6.75 9.22 9.74
N VAL A 26 -6.94 8.66 10.94
CA VAL A 26 -6.17 7.55 11.51
C VAL A 26 -7.04 6.31 11.69
N TYR A 27 -6.46 5.15 12.03
CA TYR A 27 -7.24 3.95 12.30
C TYR A 27 -8.18 4.16 13.49
N ARG A 28 -7.68 4.67 14.61
CA ARG A 28 -8.49 4.89 15.81
C ARG A 28 -7.88 5.96 16.72
N PRO A 29 -8.73 6.64 17.52
CA PRO A 29 -8.28 7.32 18.72
C PRO A 29 -7.95 6.32 19.84
N TYR A 30 -7.18 6.78 20.83
CA TYR A 30 -6.74 6.00 22.00
C TYR A 30 -7.26 6.62 23.31
N VAL A 31 -8.55 6.97 23.34
CA VAL A 31 -9.22 7.45 24.55
C VAL A 31 -9.42 6.30 25.54
N VAL A 32 -8.92 6.47 26.76
CA VAL A 32 -9.08 5.51 27.86
C VAL A 32 -10.15 6.03 28.83
N PRO A 33 -11.25 5.30 29.04
CA PRO A 33 -12.28 5.71 29.99
C PRO A 33 -11.70 5.93 31.41
N GLY A 34 -11.72 7.17 31.89
CA GLY A 34 -11.32 7.55 33.26
C GLY A 34 -10.02 8.35 33.29
N GLU A 35 -9.35 8.45 32.15
CA GLU A 35 -8.19 9.28 31.94
C GLU A 35 -8.55 10.49 31.06
N PRO A 36 -7.81 11.61 31.14
CA PRO A 36 -7.95 12.69 30.18
C PRO A 36 -7.69 12.19 28.76
N ALA A 37 -8.59 12.52 27.82
CA ALA A 37 -8.37 12.19 26.42
C ALA A 37 -7.06 12.82 25.91
N PRO A 38 -6.21 12.08 25.18
CA PRO A 38 -4.99 12.65 24.61
C PRO A 38 -5.32 13.87 23.73
N GLU A 39 -4.54 14.95 23.85
CA GLU A 39 -4.78 16.20 23.11
C GLU A 39 -4.86 15.98 21.60
N ARG A 40 -4.02 15.07 21.07
CA ARG A 40 -4.04 14.67 19.66
C ARG A 40 -5.39 14.06 19.28
N ASP A 41 -5.92 13.13 20.07
CA ASP A 41 -7.19 12.46 19.76
C ASP A 41 -8.37 13.42 19.90
N ALA A 42 -8.35 14.31 20.89
CA ALA A 42 -9.31 15.40 21.01
C ALA A 42 -9.31 16.28 19.75
N ALA A 43 -8.14 16.77 19.32
CA ALA A 43 -8.01 17.60 18.13
C ALA A 43 -8.49 16.88 16.86
N LEU A 44 -8.22 15.57 16.73
CA LEU A 44 -8.69 14.77 15.60
C LEU A 44 -10.23 14.70 15.54
N LEU A 45 -10.88 14.44 16.67
CA LEU A 45 -12.34 14.35 16.71
C LEU A 45 -13.01 15.73 16.54
N GLU A 46 -12.40 16.81 17.05
CA GLU A 46 -12.88 18.17 16.79
C GLU A 46 -12.77 18.54 15.30
N ALA A 47 -11.65 18.18 14.65
CA ALA A 47 -11.48 18.41 13.21
C ALA A 47 -12.51 17.61 12.38
N ALA A 48 -12.83 16.37 12.80
CA ALA A 48 -13.84 15.55 12.16
C ALA A 48 -15.28 16.08 12.36
N ALA A 49 -15.53 16.83 13.44
CA ALA A 49 -16.87 17.35 13.76
C ALA A 49 -17.37 18.36 12.73
N GLY A 50 -16.49 19.21 12.18
CA GLY A 50 -16.86 20.22 11.17
C GLY A 50 -17.55 19.61 9.94
N PRO A 51 -16.88 18.71 9.19
CA PRO A 51 -17.49 17.99 8.08
C PRO A 51 -18.71 17.15 8.48
N ALA A 52 -18.71 16.56 9.68
CA ALA A 52 -19.85 15.78 10.17
C ALA A 52 -21.11 16.65 10.36
N ARG A 53 -20.97 17.89 10.85
CA ARG A 53 -22.10 18.84 10.98
C ARG A 53 -22.65 19.26 9.63
N ALA A 54 -21.81 19.36 8.59
CA ALA A 54 -22.25 19.71 7.24
C ALA A 54 -23.17 18.66 6.59
N ALA A 55 -23.26 17.46 7.16
CA ALA A 55 -24.21 16.42 6.72
C ALA A 55 -25.66 16.68 7.16
N PHE A 56 -25.92 17.70 7.99
CA PHE A 56 -27.23 18.05 8.50
C PHE A 56 -27.79 19.27 7.75
N ALA A 57 -29.04 19.17 7.31
CA ALA A 57 -29.73 20.29 6.67
C ALA A 57 -30.20 21.35 7.69
N VAL A 58 -30.54 20.91 8.91
CA VAL A 58 -30.99 21.75 10.02
C VAL A 58 -29.83 21.90 11.02
N PRO A 59 -29.30 23.11 11.25
CA PRO A 59 -28.15 23.33 12.12
C PRO A 59 -28.35 22.84 13.57
N GLU A 60 -29.56 22.94 14.10
CA GLU A 60 -29.90 22.51 15.46
C GLU A 60 -29.73 20.99 15.63
N GLU A 61 -30.07 20.21 14.60
CA GLU A 61 -29.90 18.75 14.60
C GLU A 61 -28.42 18.34 14.57
N ALA A 62 -27.54 19.23 14.10
CA ALA A 62 -26.11 19.00 14.08
C ALA A 62 -25.47 18.98 15.49
N HIS A 63 -26.20 19.41 16.53
CA HIS A 63 -25.74 19.28 17.91
C HIS A 63 -25.52 17.81 18.33
N ALA A 64 -26.17 16.86 17.67
CA ALA A 64 -25.90 15.43 17.85
C ALA A 64 -24.42 15.07 17.60
N VAL A 65 -23.71 15.83 16.75
CA VAL A 65 -22.27 15.64 16.50
C VAL A 65 -21.45 15.95 17.74
N ASP A 66 -21.78 17.03 18.46
CA ASP A 66 -21.08 17.39 19.70
C ASP A 66 -21.26 16.33 20.77
N VAL A 67 -22.48 15.83 20.93
CA VAL A 67 -22.78 14.75 21.89
C VAL A 67 -22.00 13.49 21.56
N VAL A 68 -22.00 13.04 20.30
CA VAL A 68 -21.26 11.84 19.89
C VAL A 68 -19.75 12.04 20.05
N ARG A 69 -19.23 13.21 19.68
CA ARG A 69 -17.82 13.56 19.85
C ARG A 69 -17.43 13.49 21.33
N ASP A 70 -18.20 14.15 22.20
CA ASP A 70 -17.87 14.24 23.62
C ASP A 70 -18.08 12.91 24.36
N LEU A 71 -19.01 12.06 23.90
CA LEU A 71 -19.10 10.66 24.33
C LEU A 71 -17.84 9.87 23.91
N ALA A 72 -17.40 9.99 22.66
CA ALA A 72 -16.21 9.31 22.17
C ALA A 72 -14.92 9.79 22.87
N LEU A 73 -14.90 11.03 23.35
CA LEU A 73 -13.81 11.61 24.16
C LEU A 73 -13.95 11.38 25.67
N GLY A 74 -15.02 10.69 26.12
CA GLY A 74 -15.26 10.42 27.54
C GLY A 74 -15.56 11.67 28.39
N ARG A 75 -16.01 12.77 27.77
CA ARG A 75 -16.27 14.07 28.41
C ARG A 75 -17.63 14.17 29.09
N LEU A 76 -18.58 13.30 28.74
CA LEU A 76 -19.96 13.33 29.26
C LEU A 76 -20.16 12.46 30.52
N GLY A 77 -19.13 12.40 31.38
CA GLY A 77 -19.17 11.65 32.63
C GLY A 77 -18.89 10.16 32.49
N ARG A 78 -18.97 9.44 33.61
CA ARG A 78 -18.62 8.02 33.74
C ARG A 78 -19.86 7.14 33.85
N GLY A 79 -19.76 5.91 33.36
CA GLY A 79 -20.80 4.90 33.49
C GLY A 79 -20.59 3.75 32.50
N PRO A 80 -21.21 2.58 32.71
CA PRO A 80 -20.99 1.41 31.86
C PRO A 80 -21.27 1.71 30.38
N ASP A 81 -22.36 2.41 30.06
CA ASP A 81 -22.73 2.71 28.67
C ASP A 81 -21.84 3.80 28.04
N HIS A 82 -21.42 4.82 28.81
CA HIS A 82 -20.55 5.89 28.31
C HIS A 82 -19.13 5.35 28.03
N ASP A 83 -18.62 4.55 28.96
CA ASP A 83 -17.29 3.93 28.85
C ASP A 83 -17.25 2.93 27.69
N ASP A 84 -18.30 2.11 27.55
CA ASP A 84 -18.47 1.19 26.44
C ASP A 84 -18.57 1.94 25.10
N PHE A 85 -19.28 3.07 25.03
CA PHE A 85 -19.35 3.87 23.81
C PHE A 85 -17.98 4.38 23.36
N ALA A 86 -17.20 4.99 24.26
CA ALA A 86 -15.87 5.51 23.93
C ALA A 86 -14.94 4.40 23.38
N VAL A 87 -14.96 3.23 24.03
CA VAL A 87 -14.17 2.07 23.59
C VAL A 87 -14.67 1.53 22.25
N ARG A 88 -15.98 1.32 22.09
CA ARG A 88 -16.57 0.77 20.85
C ARG A 88 -16.40 1.70 19.67
N PHE A 89 -16.48 3.02 19.88
CA PHE A 89 -16.22 3.99 18.82
C PHE A 89 -14.83 3.81 18.23
N ALA A 90 -13.80 3.70 19.09
CA ALA A 90 -12.42 3.46 18.64
C ALA A 90 -12.24 2.09 17.96
N GLN A 91 -12.91 1.03 18.45
CA GLN A 91 -12.89 -0.30 17.82
C GLN A 91 -13.52 -0.27 16.42
N VAL A 92 -14.67 0.40 16.27
CA VAL A 92 -15.37 0.53 14.98
C VAL A 92 -14.58 1.39 14.00
N SER A 93 -13.99 2.49 14.47
CA SER A 93 -13.12 3.36 13.65
C SER A 93 -12.02 2.55 12.95
N SER A 94 -11.35 1.66 13.69
CA SER A 94 -10.25 0.84 13.15
C SER A 94 -10.72 -0.09 12.04
N ALA A 95 -11.83 -0.80 12.27
CA ALA A 95 -12.40 -1.70 11.27
C ALA A 95 -12.92 -0.95 10.04
N LEU A 96 -13.55 0.21 10.24
CA LEU A 96 -14.05 1.04 9.15
C LEU A 96 -12.91 1.53 8.28
N ARG A 97 -11.80 2.03 8.85
CA ARG A 97 -10.66 2.55 8.09
C ARG A 97 -10.10 1.49 7.15
N ALA A 98 -9.84 0.28 7.65
CA ALA A 98 -9.34 -0.83 6.85
C ALA A 98 -10.32 -1.17 5.69
N LYS A 99 -11.60 -1.36 6.00
CA LYS A 99 -12.59 -1.74 4.97
C LYS A 99 -12.88 -0.64 3.95
N ALA A 100 -12.94 0.62 4.38
CA ALA A 100 -13.29 1.74 3.51
C ALA A 100 -12.11 2.21 2.65
N VAL A 101 -10.89 2.24 3.22
CA VAL A 101 -9.70 2.74 2.51
C VAL A 101 -8.99 1.61 1.78
N GLU A 102 -8.51 0.60 2.52
CA GLU A 102 -7.63 -0.43 1.96
C GLU A 102 -8.37 -1.44 1.11
N ASP A 103 -9.59 -1.80 1.50
CA ASP A 103 -10.43 -2.79 0.82
C ASP A 103 -11.57 -2.15 0.01
N THR A 104 -11.52 -0.84 -0.27
CA THR A 104 -12.48 -0.21 -1.19
C THR A 104 -11.86 0.97 -1.92
N ALA A 105 -11.39 2.02 -1.24
CA ALA A 105 -10.87 3.22 -1.92
C ALA A 105 -9.63 2.92 -2.79
N PHE A 106 -8.70 2.10 -2.30
CA PHE A 106 -7.53 1.64 -3.07
C PHE A 106 -7.90 0.85 -4.33
N TYR A 107 -9.08 0.23 -4.35
CA TYR A 107 -9.63 -0.48 -5.52
C TYR A 107 -10.48 0.41 -6.44
N ARG A 108 -10.60 1.71 -6.09
CA ARG A 108 -11.28 2.72 -6.92
C ARG A 108 -10.31 3.75 -7.50
N TRP A 109 -9.19 4.00 -6.83
CA TRP A 109 -8.24 5.05 -7.18
C TRP A 109 -7.04 4.53 -7.97
N HIS A 110 -7.16 4.32 -9.27
CA HIS A 110 -6.10 3.67 -10.06
C HIS A 110 -5.02 4.55 -10.74
N PRO A 111 -4.82 5.87 -10.52
CA PRO A 111 -3.82 6.64 -11.26
C PRO A 111 -2.43 5.99 -11.33
N LEU A 112 -1.97 5.43 -10.21
CA LEU A 112 -0.76 4.62 -10.10
C LEU A 112 -0.97 3.51 -9.06
N LEU A 113 -1.15 2.26 -9.50
CA LEU A 113 -1.46 1.13 -8.60
C LEU A 113 -0.36 0.84 -7.56
N GLY A 114 0.88 1.24 -7.84
CA GLY A 114 2.02 1.02 -6.96
C GLY A 114 1.92 1.75 -5.62
N VAL A 115 1.11 2.80 -5.51
CA VAL A 115 0.95 3.58 -4.26
C VAL A 115 -0.28 3.19 -3.43
N ASN A 116 -1.14 2.32 -3.98
CA ASN A 116 -2.32 1.79 -3.31
C ASN A 116 -1.94 0.60 -2.44
N GLU A 117 -1.32 0.87 -1.31
CA GLU A 117 -0.73 -0.16 -0.46
C GLU A 117 -1.08 0.06 1.01
N VAL A 118 -1.16 -1.04 1.78
CA VAL A 118 -1.49 -1.04 3.21
C VAL A 118 -0.58 -0.06 3.96
N GLY A 119 -1.20 0.85 4.72
CA GLY A 119 -0.50 1.94 5.42
C GLY A 119 -0.04 3.13 4.56
N GLY A 120 -0.24 3.10 3.23
CA GLY A 120 0.07 4.21 2.32
C GLY A 120 -1.04 5.26 2.20
N ASP A 121 -0.68 6.43 1.69
CA ASP A 121 -1.63 7.47 1.26
C ASP A 121 -1.43 7.76 -0.24
N PRO A 122 -2.29 7.23 -1.12
CA PRO A 122 -2.19 7.44 -2.57
C PRO A 122 -2.30 8.90 -3.02
N ALA A 123 -2.78 9.81 -2.16
CA ALA A 123 -2.78 11.23 -2.46
C ALA A 123 -1.38 11.87 -2.31
N ARG A 124 -0.41 11.15 -1.73
CA ARG A 124 0.98 11.56 -1.54
C ARG A 124 1.92 10.47 -2.06
N PRO A 125 2.00 10.28 -3.39
CA PRO A 125 2.65 9.12 -4.01
C PRO A 125 4.18 9.07 -3.90
N GLY A 126 4.83 10.10 -3.34
CA GLY A 126 6.29 10.21 -3.24
C GLY A 126 6.75 10.69 -1.87
N THR A 127 8.04 10.56 -1.61
CA THR A 127 8.71 11.02 -0.39
C THR A 127 10.02 11.67 -0.78
N SER A 128 10.30 12.88 -0.28
CA SER A 128 11.58 13.53 -0.52
C SER A 128 12.70 12.87 0.29
N PRO A 129 13.98 13.02 -0.11
CA PRO A 129 15.11 12.61 0.72
C PRO A 129 15.06 13.23 2.13
N GLU A 130 14.65 14.49 2.25
CA GLU A 130 14.52 15.20 3.53
C GLU A 130 13.49 14.54 4.45
N ASP A 131 12.31 14.23 3.93
CA ASP A 131 11.23 13.57 4.69
C ASP A 131 11.66 12.15 5.10
N PHE A 132 12.35 11.43 4.23
CA PHE A 132 12.92 10.13 4.55
C PHE A 132 13.97 10.23 5.67
N HIS A 133 14.89 11.19 5.59
CA HIS A 133 15.91 11.40 6.62
C HIS A 133 15.30 11.78 7.96
N ALA A 134 14.26 12.63 7.97
CA ALA A 134 13.51 12.98 9.17
C ALA A 134 12.78 11.75 9.76
N PHE A 135 12.20 10.90 8.91
CA PHE A 135 11.61 9.63 9.32
C PHE A 135 12.66 8.72 9.98
N ALA A 136 13.79 8.48 9.31
CA ALA A 136 14.83 7.58 9.78
C ALA A 136 15.46 8.06 11.11
N ALA A 137 15.74 9.36 11.23
CA ALA A 137 16.24 9.95 12.48
C ALA A 137 15.25 9.78 13.64
N ARG A 138 13.95 9.94 13.39
CA ARG A 138 12.89 9.68 14.38
C ARG A 138 12.84 8.20 14.77
N ILE A 139 12.91 7.28 13.79
CA ILE A 139 12.93 5.84 14.08
C ILE A 139 14.15 5.49 14.94
N GLN A 140 15.35 5.95 14.60
CA GLN A 140 16.57 5.66 15.38
C GLN A 140 16.45 6.17 16.83
N ARG A 141 15.87 7.36 17.03
CA ARG A 141 15.73 7.97 18.37
C ARG A 141 14.66 7.30 19.23
N ASP A 142 13.47 7.11 18.66
CA ASP A 142 12.27 6.79 19.45
C ASP A 142 11.94 5.28 19.39
N TRP A 143 12.25 4.60 18.27
CA TRP A 143 11.85 3.21 18.01
C TRP A 143 12.92 2.39 17.26
N PRO A 144 14.19 2.36 17.70
CA PRO A 144 15.27 1.75 16.92
C PRO A 144 15.12 0.24 16.68
N ALA A 145 14.30 -0.43 17.50
CA ALA A 145 14.00 -1.86 17.39
C ALA A 145 12.68 -2.15 16.63
N THR A 146 12.04 -1.15 16.04
CA THR A 146 10.79 -1.35 15.27
C THR A 146 11.04 -2.15 14.01
N ALA A 147 10.07 -2.95 13.58
CA ALA A 147 10.14 -3.64 12.30
C ALA A 147 9.99 -2.65 11.13
N THR A 148 10.77 -2.87 10.08
CA THR A 148 10.59 -2.22 8.77
C THR A 148 10.29 -3.29 7.74
N VAL A 149 9.30 -3.07 6.88
CA VAL A 149 8.82 -4.05 5.89
C VAL A 149 8.68 -3.42 4.51
N LEU A 150 8.92 -4.20 3.46
CA LEU A 150 8.57 -3.82 2.09
C LEU A 150 7.47 -4.71 1.49
N SER A 151 7.41 -5.99 1.86
CA SER A 151 6.34 -6.90 1.44
C SER A 151 5.87 -7.70 2.64
N THR A 152 4.58 -8.05 2.67
CA THR A 152 4.00 -8.93 3.68
C THR A 152 2.96 -9.84 3.03
N HIS A 153 2.36 -10.75 3.80
CA HIS A 153 1.23 -11.55 3.33
C HIS A 153 -0.05 -10.72 3.10
N ASP A 154 -0.10 -9.48 3.59
CA ASP A 154 -1.25 -8.58 3.46
C ASP A 154 -1.01 -7.43 2.47
N THR A 155 0.23 -7.20 2.02
CA THR A 155 0.49 -6.19 0.98
C THR A 155 -0.28 -6.51 -0.30
N LYS A 156 -0.89 -5.50 -0.90
CA LYS A 156 -1.67 -5.58 -2.14
C LYS A 156 -0.79 -6.01 -3.31
N ARG A 157 0.50 -5.62 -3.32
CA ARG A 157 1.51 -6.03 -4.32
C ARG A 157 2.89 -6.11 -3.67
N SER A 158 3.76 -6.99 -4.18
CA SER A 158 5.14 -7.07 -3.71
C SER A 158 5.93 -5.79 -4.01
N ALA A 159 7.01 -5.60 -3.25
CA ALA A 159 7.90 -4.45 -3.40
C ALA A 159 8.44 -4.28 -4.83
N ASP A 160 8.79 -5.38 -5.53
CA ASP A 160 9.33 -5.30 -6.89
C ASP A 160 8.25 -4.95 -7.93
N VAL A 161 7.00 -5.41 -7.74
CA VAL A 161 5.87 -4.96 -8.57
C VAL A 161 5.64 -3.46 -8.39
N ARG A 162 5.69 -2.96 -7.15
CA ARG A 162 5.57 -1.51 -6.87
C ARG A 162 6.75 -0.73 -7.43
N ALA A 163 7.98 -1.25 -7.34
CA ALA A 163 9.18 -0.63 -7.88
C ALA A 163 9.14 -0.48 -9.41
N ARG A 164 8.63 -1.49 -10.13
CA ARG A 164 8.39 -1.43 -11.57
C ARG A 164 7.30 -0.42 -11.94
N LEU A 165 6.19 -0.43 -11.20
CA LEU A 165 5.10 0.53 -11.42
C LEU A 165 5.54 1.99 -11.17
N ALA A 166 6.39 2.24 -10.19
CA ALA A 166 6.89 3.58 -9.90
C ALA A 166 7.56 4.26 -11.11
N VAL A 167 8.20 3.49 -12.00
CA VAL A 167 8.82 4.01 -13.22
C VAL A 167 7.80 4.71 -14.12
N LEU A 168 6.52 4.27 -14.12
CA LEU A 168 5.47 4.93 -14.90
C LEU A 168 5.26 6.40 -14.51
N SER A 169 5.60 6.78 -13.28
CA SER A 169 5.54 8.18 -12.85
C SER A 169 6.66 9.05 -13.44
N GLU A 170 7.75 8.45 -13.90
CA GLU A 170 8.88 9.11 -14.55
C GLU A 170 8.73 9.20 -16.08
N VAL A 171 7.86 8.37 -16.67
CA VAL A 171 7.62 8.31 -18.12
C VAL A 171 6.12 8.36 -18.48
N PRO A 172 5.35 9.34 -17.96
CA PRO A 172 3.88 9.34 -18.10
C PRO A 172 3.41 9.47 -19.55
N GLU A 173 4.15 10.17 -20.42
CA GLU A 173 3.85 10.28 -21.85
C GLU A 173 4.02 8.92 -22.56
N LEU A 174 5.13 8.24 -22.30
CA LEU A 174 5.40 6.91 -22.86
C LEU A 174 4.33 5.90 -22.43
N TRP A 175 3.90 5.97 -21.16
CA TRP A 175 2.80 5.16 -20.65
C TRP A 175 1.47 5.46 -21.36
N ARG A 176 1.13 6.74 -21.52
CA ARG A 176 -0.09 7.16 -22.23
C ARG A 176 -0.11 6.68 -23.67
N GLU A 177 0.98 6.91 -24.41
CA GLU A 177 1.11 6.51 -25.81
C GLU A 177 0.98 5.00 -25.99
N TRP A 178 1.65 4.22 -25.13
CA TRP A 178 1.52 2.77 -25.15
C TRP A 178 0.07 2.33 -24.87
N LEU A 179 -0.56 2.88 -23.83
CA LEU A 179 -1.94 2.53 -23.48
C LEU A 179 -2.91 2.87 -24.61
N GLU A 180 -2.85 4.09 -25.18
CA GLU A 180 -3.73 4.50 -26.28
C GLU A 180 -3.61 3.59 -27.51
N LYS A 181 -2.37 3.19 -27.83
CA LYS A 181 -2.10 2.24 -28.93
C LYS A 181 -2.73 0.88 -28.66
N GLU A 182 -2.50 0.32 -27.47
CA GLU A 182 -3.03 -1.00 -27.13
C GLU A 182 -4.56 -0.99 -26.98
N SER A 183 -5.13 0.07 -26.40
CA SER A 183 -6.59 0.30 -26.35
C SER A 183 -7.23 0.38 -27.74
N ALA A 184 -6.53 0.95 -28.73
CA ALA A 184 -7.03 1.05 -30.11
C ALA A 184 -6.94 -0.29 -30.87
N ALA A 185 -6.12 -1.22 -30.38
CA ALA A 185 -6.07 -2.59 -30.89
C ALA A 185 -7.20 -3.46 -30.31
N ASP A 186 -7.75 -3.10 -29.15
CA ASP A 186 -8.91 -3.75 -28.55
C ASP A 186 -10.15 -3.60 -29.46
N GLY A 187 -10.90 -4.69 -29.66
CA GLY A 187 -12.08 -4.72 -30.55
C GLY A 187 -11.84 -5.21 -31.98
N ARG A 188 -10.60 -5.59 -32.36
CA ARG A 188 -10.29 -6.30 -33.62
C ARG A 188 -10.63 -7.81 -33.55
N GLY A 189 -11.84 -8.14 -33.10
CA GLY A 189 -12.29 -9.52 -32.87
C GLY A 189 -11.94 -10.11 -31.49
N ARG A 190 -11.45 -9.28 -30.57
CA ARG A 190 -11.10 -9.64 -29.19
C ARG A 190 -12.19 -9.19 -28.20
N PRO A 191 -12.34 -9.85 -27.03
CA PRO A 191 -13.19 -9.33 -25.95
C PRO A 191 -12.71 -7.94 -25.53
N ALA A 192 -13.61 -6.97 -25.46
CA ALA A 192 -13.30 -5.62 -24.99
C ALA A 192 -13.38 -5.55 -23.46
N ALA A 193 -12.62 -4.64 -22.85
CA ALA A 193 -12.78 -4.33 -21.44
C ALA A 193 -14.22 -3.85 -21.16
N PRO A 194 -14.86 -4.31 -20.08
CA PRO A 194 -16.23 -3.90 -19.76
C PRO A 194 -16.32 -2.41 -19.38
N ASP A 195 -15.21 -1.82 -18.93
CA ASP A 195 -15.07 -0.39 -18.70
C ASP A 195 -13.58 0.03 -18.70
N ARG A 196 -13.34 1.34 -18.79
CA ARG A 196 -11.98 1.93 -18.81
C ARG A 196 -11.20 1.70 -17.52
N GLN A 197 -11.88 1.56 -16.38
CA GLN A 197 -11.21 1.36 -15.10
C GLN A 197 -10.63 -0.06 -15.00
N VAL A 198 -11.36 -1.06 -15.50
CA VAL A 198 -10.87 -2.43 -15.65
C VAL A 198 -9.70 -2.49 -16.62
N GLU A 199 -9.82 -1.85 -17.79
CA GLU A 199 -8.72 -1.77 -18.75
C GLU A 199 -7.43 -1.23 -18.10
N TYR A 200 -7.52 -0.06 -17.46
CA TYR A 200 -6.38 0.59 -16.80
C TYR A 200 -5.78 -0.26 -15.67
N LEU A 201 -6.62 -0.93 -14.89
CA LEU A 201 -6.23 -1.85 -13.82
C LEU A 201 -5.47 -3.06 -14.36
N VAL A 202 -6.00 -3.72 -15.38
CA VAL A 202 -5.41 -4.94 -15.98
C VAL A 202 -4.07 -4.61 -16.59
N ARG A 203 -4.00 -3.53 -17.38
CA ARG A 203 -2.78 -3.09 -18.07
C ARG A 203 -1.66 -2.75 -17.07
N GLN A 204 -1.95 -1.95 -16.04
CA GLN A 204 -0.96 -1.69 -14.98
C GLN A 204 -0.56 -2.96 -14.23
N THR A 205 -1.50 -3.85 -13.91
CA THR A 205 -1.17 -5.08 -13.17
C THR A 205 -0.27 -5.99 -14.01
N ALA A 206 -0.52 -6.13 -15.32
CA ALA A 206 0.33 -6.87 -16.25
C ALA A 206 1.71 -6.23 -16.42
N VAL A 207 1.79 -4.90 -16.54
CA VAL A 207 3.07 -4.16 -16.56
C VAL A 207 3.84 -4.36 -15.27
N GLY A 208 3.17 -4.32 -14.11
CA GLY A 208 3.79 -4.58 -12.81
C GLY A 208 4.37 -5.99 -12.71
N LEU A 209 3.67 -7.00 -13.23
CA LEU A 209 4.20 -8.36 -13.34
C LEU A 209 5.31 -8.50 -14.39
N GLY A 210 5.32 -7.66 -15.43
CA GLY A 210 6.28 -7.73 -16.53
C GLY A 210 5.84 -8.67 -17.67
N HIS A 211 4.82 -9.48 -17.44
CA HIS A 211 4.26 -10.45 -18.37
C HIS A 211 2.74 -10.65 -18.13
N CYS A 212 2.07 -11.27 -19.10
CA CYS A 212 0.66 -11.63 -18.98
C CYS A 212 0.53 -13.09 -18.54
N GLU A 213 -0.14 -13.33 -17.41
CA GLU A 213 -0.41 -14.67 -16.88
C GLU A 213 -1.86 -14.70 -16.38
N ALA A 214 -2.77 -15.19 -17.22
CA ALA A 214 -4.21 -15.09 -16.98
C ALA A 214 -4.61 -15.77 -15.66
N GLU A 215 -3.95 -16.87 -15.31
CA GLU A 215 -4.16 -17.67 -14.09
C GLU A 215 -3.95 -16.85 -12.82
N ARG A 216 -3.14 -15.78 -12.90
CA ARG A 216 -2.86 -14.87 -11.78
C ARG A 216 -3.62 -13.55 -11.91
N LEU A 217 -3.73 -13.03 -13.13
CA LEU A 217 -4.39 -11.74 -13.38
C LEU A 217 -5.90 -11.83 -13.17
N VAL A 218 -6.58 -12.87 -13.69
CA VAL A 218 -8.03 -13.04 -13.55
C VAL A 218 -8.47 -12.99 -12.07
N PRO A 219 -7.94 -13.83 -11.16
CA PRO A 219 -8.38 -13.79 -9.76
C PRO A 219 -8.04 -12.46 -9.06
N ALA A 220 -6.89 -11.84 -9.37
CA ALA A 220 -6.52 -10.56 -8.79
C ALA A 220 -7.45 -9.42 -9.25
N VAL A 221 -7.82 -9.40 -10.53
CA VAL A 221 -8.71 -8.39 -11.12
C VAL A 221 -10.15 -8.59 -10.67
N LEU A 222 -10.64 -9.84 -10.61
CA LEU A 222 -11.97 -10.15 -10.06
C LEU A 222 -12.08 -9.76 -8.58
N LYS A 223 -11.05 -10.04 -7.77
CA LYS A 223 -10.96 -9.52 -6.40
C LYS A 223 -11.04 -7.99 -6.38
N SER A 224 -10.27 -7.33 -7.24
CA SER A 224 -10.25 -5.86 -7.33
C SER A 224 -11.63 -5.26 -7.63
N VAL A 225 -12.34 -5.75 -8.64
CA VAL A 225 -13.67 -5.19 -8.99
C VAL A 225 -14.73 -5.50 -7.94
N ARG A 226 -14.62 -6.62 -7.22
CA ARG A 226 -15.50 -6.96 -6.07
C ARG A 226 -15.22 -6.09 -4.85
N GLU A 227 -13.96 -5.79 -4.54
CA GLU A 227 -13.60 -4.86 -3.46
C GLU A 227 -13.99 -3.42 -3.81
N ALA A 228 -13.92 -3.04 -5.09
CA ALA A 228 -14.37 -1.73 -5.55
C ALA A 228 -15.86 -1.51 -5.33
N ARG A 229 -16.72 -2.55 -5.41
CA ARG A 229 -18.18 -2.45 -5.19
C ARG A 229 -18.87 -1.39 -6.06
N LEU A 230 -18.39 -1.20 -7.29
CA LEU A 230 -18.96 -0.25 -8.25
C LEU A 230 -19.94 -0.92 -9.22
N ARG A 231 -19.68 -2.18 -9.57
CA ARG A 231 -20.46 -2.97 -10.55
C ARG A 231 -20.82 -4.36 -10.02
N THR A 232 -19.85 -5.05 -9.42
CA THR A 232 -20.03 -6.33 -8.72
C THR A 232 -19.56 -6.23 -7.27
N GLY A 233 -19.86 -7.21 -6.43
CA GLY A 233 -19.38 -7.27 -5.05
C GLY A 233 -19.43 -8.67 -4.46
N TRP A 234 -18.75 -8.87 -3.33
CA TRP A 234 -18.69 -10.18 -2.66
C TRP A 234 -20.05 -10.72 -2.19
N THR A 235 -20.98 -9.83 -1.79
CA THR A 235 -22.31 -10.22 -1.29
C THR A 235 -23.36 -10.29 -2.38
N THR A 236 -23.16 -9.59 -3.49
CA THR A 236 -24.10 -9.50 -4.60
C THR A 236 -23.29 -9.47 -5.89
N PRO A 237 -22.79 -10.64 -6.35
CA PRO A 237 -22.00 -10.72 -7.57
C PRO A 237 -22.86 -10.40 -8.80
N ASP A 238 -22.25 -9.79 -9.81
CA ASP A 238 -22.79 -9.65 -11.17
C ASP A 238 -22.04 -10.64 -12.09
N PRO A 239 -22.60 -11.82 -12.38
CA PRO A 239 -21.91 -12.86 -13.13
C PRO A 239 -21.57 -12.46 -14.58
N ASP A 240 -22.42 -11.65 -15.21
CA ASP A 240 -22.21 -11.24 -16.60
C ASP A 240 -21.08 -10.22 -16.69
N TYR A 241 -21.03 -9.27 -15.75
CA TYR A 241 -19.90 -8.34 -15.64
C TYR A 241 -18.59 -9.08 -15.32
N GLU A 242 -18.60 -10.01 -14.38
CA GLU A 242 -17.41 -10.79 -14.02
C GLU A 242 -16.92 -11.68 -15.17
N ALA A 243 -17.83 -12.28 -15.93
CA ALA A 243 -17.47 -13.04 -17.14
C ALA A 243 -16.84 -12.14 -18.22
N ALA A 244 -17.34 -10.91 -18.39
CA ALA A 244 -16.75 -9.94 -19.32
C ALA A 244 -15.34 -9.50 -18.87
N VAL A 245 -15.12 -9.28 -17.57
CA VAL A 245 -13.80 -9.01 -16.99
C VAL A 245 -12.84 -10.17 -17.28
N GLU A 246 -13.26 -11.41 -17.00
CA GLU A 246 -12.43 -12.59 -17.23
C GLU A 246 -12.09 -12.77 -18.72
N ALA A 247 -13.09 -12.65 -19.60
CA ALA A 247 -12.89 -12.76 -21.05
C ALA A 247 -11.90 -11.72 -21.57
N PHE A 248 -11.97 -10.48 -21.08
CA PHE A 248 -11.00 -9.43 -21.44
C PHE A 248 -9.57 -9.79 -21.00
N VAL A 249 -9.39 -10.20 -19.74
CA VAL A 249 -8.05 -10.55 -19.21
C VAL A 249 -7.45 -11.74 -19.96
N ARG A 250 -8.26 -12.79 -20.22
CA ARG A 250 -7.80 -13.97 -20.97
C ARG A 250 -7.47 -13.62 -22.41
N GLY A 251 -8.35 -12.87 -23.09
CA GLY A 251 -8.12 -12.44 -24.46
C GLY A 251 -6.84 -11.60 -24.62
N LEU A 252 -6.49 -10.79 -23.61
CA LEU A 252 -5.23 -10.04 -23.58
C LEU A 252 -4.01 -10.95 -23.47
N CYS A 253 -4.06 -12.01 -22.65
CA CYS A 253 -2.94 -12.94 -22.45
C CYS A 253 -2.82 -14.01 -23.55
N GLU A 254 -3.89 -14.33 -24.26
CA GLU A 254 -3.89 -15.31 -25.37
C GLU A 254 -3.42 -14.67 -26.70
N ASP A 255 -3.43 -13.35 -26.79
CA ASP A 255 -3.04 -12.64 -27.99
C ASP A 255 -1.53 -12.37 -28.05
N GLU A 256 -0.85 -13.02 -29.01
CA GLU A 256 0.61 -12.93 -29.17
C GLU A 256 1.11 -11.51 -29.43
N GLU A 257 0.35 -10.68 -30.16
CA GLU A 257 0.72 -9.30 -30.44
C GLU A 257 0.68 -8.45 -29.17
N GLN A 258 -0.36 -8.61 -28.35
CA GLN A 258 -0.50 -7.94 -27.06
C GLN A 258 0.57 -8.37 -26.05
N VAL A 259 0.87 -9.67 -25.99
CA VAL A 259 1.92 -10.21 -25.13
C VAL A 259 3.29 -9.69 -25.57
N ALA A 260 3.58 -9.64 -26.86
CA ALA A 260 4.83 -9.09 -27.39
C ALA A 260 4.95 -7.58 -27.17
N ALA A 261 3.84 -6.83 -27.29
CA ALA A 261 3.80 -5.40 -27.01
C ALA A 261 4.03 -5.10 -25.52
N LEU A 262 3.43 -5.89 -24.63
CA LEU A 262 3.69 -5.82 -23.19
C LEU A 262 5.16 -6.11 -22.87
N ALA A 263 5.72 -7.20 -23.40
CA ALA A 263 7.11 -7.56 -23.17
C ALA A 263 8.09 -6.50 -23.68
N SER A 264 7.81 -5.91 -24.85
CA SER A 264 8.63 -4.83 -25.41
C SER A 264 8.58 -3.57 -24.54
N PHE A 265 7.41 -3.23 -24.03
CA PHE A 265 7.25 -2.09 -23.13
C PHE A 265 7.92 -2.31 -21.78
N THR A 266 7.75 -3.49 -21.17
CA THR A 266 8.36 -3.81 -19.87
C THR A 266 9.88 -3.89 -19.96
N ALA A 267 10.44 -4.32 -21.09
CA ALA A 267 11.88 -4.27 -21.35
C ALA A 267 12.46 -2.84 -21.35
N VAL A 268 11.69 -1.83 -21.78
CA VAL A 268 12.10 -0.42 -21.69
C VAL A 268 12.17 0.04 -20.23
N LEU A 269 11.26 -0.45 -19.39
CA LEU A 269 11.20 -0.08 -17.96
C LEU A 269 12.22 -0.84 -17.09
N GLU A 270 12.68 -2.00 -17.56
CA GLU A 270 13.46 -2.97 -16.79
C GLU A 270 14.70 -2.37 -16.11
N PRO A 271 15.56 -1.56 -16.78
CA PRO A 271 16.74 -0.99 -16.13
C PRO A 271 16.40 -0.09 -14.94
N TYR A 272 15.32 0.69 -15.05
CA TYR A 272 14.85 1.61 -14.01
C TYR A 272 14.16 0.84 -12.87
N ALA A 273 13.35 -0.16 -13.21
CA ALA A 273 12.72 -1.05 -12.22
C ALA A 273 13.78 -1.78 -11.39
N HIS A 274 14.85 -2.26 -12.02
CA HIS A 274 15.97 -2.91 -11.34
C HIS A 274 16.69 -1.95 -10.37
N ALA A 275 16.92 -0.71 -10.79
CA ALA A 275 17.50 0.31 -9.92
C ALA A 275 16.60 0.59 -8.70
N ASN A 276 15.30 0.73 -8.92
CA ASN A 276 14.31 0.94 -7.85
C ASN A 276 14.26 -0.25 -6.88
N SER A 277 14.22 -1.49 -7.38
CA SER A 277 14.21 -2.69 -6.54
C SER A 277 15.48 -2.84 -5.69
N LEU A 278 16.65 -2.65 -6.28
CA LEU A 278 17.93 -2.76 -5.56
C LEU A 278 18.11 -1.60 -4.57
N GLY A 279 17.73 -0.38 -4.97
CA GLY A 279 17.78 0.80 -4.11
C GLY A 279 16.85 0.66 -2.90
N ALA A 280 15.58 0.28 -3.12
CA ALA A 280 14.62 0.04 -2.05
C ALA A 280 15.09 -1.06 -1.09
N ALA A 281 15.62 -2.17 -1.62
CA ALA A 281 16.17 -3.25 -0.79
C ALA A 281 17.37 -2.77 0.05
N LEU A 282 18.31 -2.02 -0.54
CA LEU A 282 19.46 -1.49 0.20
C LEU A 282 19.02 -0.55 1.32
N VAL A 283 18.12 0.38 1.01
CA VAL A 283 17.58 1.33 1.99
C VAL A 283 16.87 0.58 3.12
N HIS A 284 15.94 -0.33 2.81
CA HIS A 284 15.22 -1.12 3.80
C HIS A 284 16.14 -1.93 4.71
N LEU A 285 17.16 -2.58 4.14
CA LEU A 285 18.09 -3.40 4.91
C LEU A 285 19.06 -2.58 5.75
N THR A 286 19.35 -1.34 5.38
CA THR A 286 20.39 -0.53 6.03
C THR A 286 19.87 0.71 6.76
N MET A 287 18.58 1.04 6.68
CA MET A 287 17.98 2.13 7.48
C MET A 287 17.72 1.73 8.95
N PRO A 288 17.48 2.70 9.86
CA PRO A 288 17.11 2.41 11.25
C PRO A 288 15.88 1.49 11.37
N GLY A 289 15.89 0.62 12.37
CA GLY A 289 14.89 -0.45 12.54
C GLY A 289 15.45 -1.85 12.26
N VAL A 290 14.59 -2.85 12.42
CA VAL A 290 14.85 -4.27 12.17
C VAL A 290 14.17 -4.64 10.84
N PRO A 291 14.93 -4.91 9.76
CA PRO A 291 14.34 -5.27 8.48
C PRO A 291 13.73 -6.66 8.55
N ASP A 292 12.44 -6.74 8.30
CA ASP A 292 11.72 -7.99 8.09
C ASP A 292 11.62 -8.30 6.58
N LEU A 293 12.03 -9.51 6.22
CA LEU A 293 12.04 -10.00 4.85
C LEU A 293 10.95 -11.05 4.68
N TYR A 294 9.99 -10.75 3.80
CA TYR A 294 9.01 -11.73 3.40
C TYR A 294 9.68 -12.88 2.64
N GLN A 295 9.21 -14.11 2.84
CA GLN A 295 9.75 -15.30 2.19
C GLN A 295 9.90 -15.11 0.66
N GLY A 296 11.11 -15.34 0.14
CA GLY A 296 11.44 -15.20 -1.28
C GLY A 296 11.82 -13.78 -1.74
N SER A 297 11.62 -12.75 -0.89
CA SER A 297 11.92 -11.35 -1.23
C SER A 297 13.42 -11.00 -1.19
N GLU A 298 14.28 -11.92 -0.79
CA GLU A 298 15.73 -11.82 -0.98
C GLU A 298 16.13 -11.83 -2.46
N ARG A 299 15.24 -12.33 -3.34
CA ARG A 299 15.34 -12.29 -4.80
C ARG A 299 14.25 -11.37 -5.38
N GLU A 300 14.15 -11.29 -6.70
CA GLU A 300 13.00 -10.64 -7.33
C GLU A 300 11.73 -11.42 -6.97
N LEU A 301 10.77 -10.74 -6.37
CA LEU A 301 9.49 -11.29 -5.96
C LEU A 301 8.38 -10.52 -6.65
N LEU A 302 7.70 -11.17 -7.59
CA LEU A 302 6.59 -10.59 -8.34
C LEU A 302 5.28 -11.23 -7.89
N THR A 303 4.65 -10.69 -6.85
CA THR A 303 3.36 -11.19 -6.35
C THR A 303 2.31 -10.09 -6.30
N LEU A 304 1.08 -10.48 -6.57
CA LEU A 304 -0.12 -9.68 -6.42
C LEU A 304 -0.76 -9.93 -5.04
N VAL A 305 -1.95 -9.39 -4.83
CA VAL A 305 -2.69 -9.52 -3.59
C VAL A 305 -3.03 -10.98 -3.27
N ASP A 306 -3.16 -11.30 -1.98
CA ASP A 306 -3.70 -12.56 -1.47
C ASP A 306 -4.86 -13.13 -2.33
N PRO A 307 -4.80 -14.41 -2.77
CA PRO A 307 -3.83 -15.45 -2.38
C PRO A 307 -2.55 -15.53 -3.23
N ASP A 308 -2.35 -14.62 -4.20
CA ASP A 308 -1.19 -14.71 -5.10
C ASP A 308 0.15 -14.59 -4.34
N ASN A 309 0.22 -13.74 -3.32
CA ASN A 309 1.38 -13.60 -2.42
C ASN A 309 1.55 -14.75 -1.40
N ARG A 310 0.60 -15.68 -1.29
CA ARG A 310 0.67 -16.83 -0.37
C ARG A 310 1.14 -18.12 -1.04
N ARG A 311 1.49 -18.06 -2.32
CA ARG A 311 2.00 -19.23 -3.05
C ARG A 311 3.27 -19.78 -2.39
N PRO A 312 3.49 -21.11 -2.40
CA PRO A 312 4.71 -21.69 -1.85
C PRO A 312 5.95 -21.07 -2.47
N VAL A 313 6.92 -20.69 -1.64
CA VAL A 313 8.22 -20.23 -2.11
C VAL A 313 9.11 -21.43 -2.37
N ASP A 314 9.61 -21.52 -3.60
CA ASP A 314 10.62 -22.50 -3.95
C ASP A 314 11.99 -22.01 -3.49
N PHE A 315 12.34 -22.37 -2.26
CA PHE A 315 13.71 -22.20 -1.79
C PHE A 315 14.55 -23.31 -2.41
N PRO A 316 15.65 -23.00 -3.13
CA PRO A 316 16.50 -24.03 -3.71
C PRO A 316 16.94 -25.02 -2.63
N ARG A 317 16.42 -26.26 -2.72
CA ARG A 317 16.70 -27.31 -1.74
C ARG A 317 17.91 -28.15 -2.17
N PRO A 318 18.76 -28.59 -1.23
CA PRO A 318 18.98 -28.09 0.13
C PRO A 318 20.31 -27.32 0.18
N PHE A 319 20.27 -25.99 0.33
CA PHE A 319 21.46 -25.15 0.61
C PHE A 319 22.75 -25.71 0.00
N ASP A 320 22.79 -25.92 -1.32
CA ASP A 320 24.09 -26.17 -1.92
C ASP A 320 24.86 -24.88 -1.69
N ALA A 321 25.76 -24.88 -0.70
CA ALA A 321 26.57 -23.72 -0.40
C ALA A 321 27.22 -23.23 -1.70
N ASP A 322 27.56 -24.17 -2.58
CA ASP A 322 28.01 -23.93 -3.94
C ASP A 322 26.98 -23.18 -4.81
N GLY A 323 25.69 -23.51 -4.80
CA GLY A 323 24.66 -22.81 -5.59
C GLY A 323 24.32 -21.44 -5.04
N PHE A 324 24.28 -21.30 -3.72
CA PHE A 324 24.18 -20.00 -3.08
C PHE A 324 25.39 -19.12 -3.42
N GLU A 325 26.62 -19.61 -3.25
CA GLU A 325 27.84 -18.89 -3.58
C GLU A 325 27.98 -18.65 -5.10
N ARG A 326 27.47 -19.54 -5.95
CA ARG A 326 27.33 -19.30 -7.40
C ARG A 326 26.39 -18.13 -7.69
N SER A 327 25.19 -18.09 -7.12
CA SER A 327 24.28 -16.94 -7.28
C SER A 327 24.90 -15.65 -6.75
N LEU A 328 25.58 -15.69 -5.59
CA LEU A 328 26.33 -14.54 -5.07
C LEU A 328 27.45 -14.08 -6.02
N SER A 329 28.10 -15.03 -6.69
CA SER A 329 29.16 -14.75 -7.67
C SER A 329 28.59 -14.16 -8.96
N LEU A 330 27.47 -14.70 -9.47
CA LEU A 330 26.75 -14.15 -10.64
C LEU A 330 26.30 -12.71 -10.38
N GLY A 331 25.83 -12.41 -9.17
CA GLY A 331 25.45 -11.05 -8.76
C GLY A 331 26.61 -10.04 -8.73
N ARG A 332 27.89 -10.46 -8.88
CA ARG A 332 29.04 -9.55 -9.07
C ARG A 332 29.27 -9.17 -10.53
N GLY A 333 28.90 -10.06 -11.45
CA GLY A 333 29.21 -9.92 -12.86
C GLY A 333 28.10 -9.21 -13.65
N PRO A 334 28.41 -8.75 -14.87
CA PRO A 334 27.40 -8.17 -15.76
C PRO A 334 26.33 -9.20 -16.19
N THR A 335 26.61 -10.49 -16.02
CA THR A 335 25.77 -11.62 -16.44
C THR A 335 24.68 -12.00 -15.44
N GLY A 336 24.71 -11.50 -14.19
CA GLY A 336 23.68 -11.79 -13.19
C GLY A 336 22.38 -11.04 -13.48
N ASN A 337 21.24 -11.73 -13.35
CA ASN A 337 19.90 -11.12 -13.43
C ASN A 337 19.57 -10.34 -12.14
N LEU A 338 18.38 -9.72 -12.07
CA LEU A 338 17.95 -8.97 -10.88
C LEU A 338 17.93 -9.85 -9.63
N SER A 339 17.42 -11.08 -9.72
CA SER A 339 17.35 -12.02 -8.60
C SER A 339 18.73 -12.32 -8.00
N ASP A 340 19.76 -12.56 -8.83
CA ASP A 340 21.11 -12.81 -8.34
C ASP A 340 21.74 -11.57 -7.71
N ARG A 341 21.53 -10.39 -8.31
CA ARG A 341 22.03 -9.10 -7.77
C ARG A 341 21.38 -8.77 -6.43
N LYS A 342 20.05 -8.94 -6.33
CA LYS A 342 19.28 -8.67 -5.11
C LYS A 342 19.58 -9.68 -4.01
N LEU A 343 19.80 -10.95 -4.35
CA LEU A 343 20.25 -11.95 -3.38
C LEU A 343 21.61 -11.58 -2.80
N ARG A 344 22.55 -11.18 -3.67
CA ARG A 344 23.87 -10.73 -3.24
C ARG A 344 23.80 -9.52 -2.33
N LEU A 345 23.01 -8.51 -2.70
CA LEU A 345 22.79 -7.32 -1.90
C LEU A 345 22.22 -7.69 -0.52
N THR A 346 21.16 -8.49 -0.51
CA THR A 346 20.47 -8.94 0.71
C THR A 346 21.42 -9.69 1.63
N ALA A 347 22.12 -10.70 1.10
CA ALA A 347 23.09 -11.48 1.87
C ALA A 347 24.22 -10.60 2.43
N THR A 348 24.73 -9.65 1.63
CA THR A 348 25.81 -8.75 2.04
C THR A 348 25.34 -7.83 3.18
N ALA A 349 24.19 -7.17 3.02
CA ALA A 349 23.66 -6.26 4.02
C ALA A 349 23.32 -6.98 5.34
N LEU A 350 22.69 -8.16 5.28
CA LEU A 350 22.36 -8.93 6.48
C LEU A 350 23.60 -9.48 7.20
N ARG A 351 24.62 -9.93 6.46
CA ARG A 351 25.92 -10.33 7.03
C ARG A 351 26.59 -9.15 7.73
N LEU A 352 26.59 -7.97 7.10
CA LEU A 352 27.13 -6.74 7.69
C LEU A 352 26.42 -6.37 9.00
N ARG A 353 25.09 -6.45 9.03
CA ARG A 353 24.31 -6.20 10.26
C ARG A 353 24.63 -7.18 11.38
N ARG A 354 24.85 -8.44 11.03
CA ARG A 354 25.20 -9.49 12.00
C ARG A 354 26.61 -9.33 12.54
N GLU A 355 27.55 -8.91 11.68
CA GLU A 355 28.96 -8.71 12.03
C GLU A 355 29.19 -7.41 12.81
N HIS A 356 28.36 -6.38 12.58
CA HIS A 356 28.44 -5.06 13.21
C HIS A 356 27.09 -4.62 13.81
N PRO A 357 26.53 -5.36 14.79
CA PRO A 357 25.24 -5.03 15.40
C PRO A 357 25.21 -3.63 16.03
N GLU A 358 26.36 -3.10 16.45
CA GLU A 358 26.52 -1.77 17.02
C GLU A 358 26.22 -0.62 16.06
N TRP A 359 26.37 -0.81 14.74
CA TRP A 359 26.02 0.20 13.73
C TRP A 359 24.51 0.27 13.49
N PHE A 360 23.81 -0.84 13.69
CA PHE A 360 22.41 -0.98 13.29
C PHE A 360 21.42 -0.99 14.45
N GLY A 361 21.89 -1.26 15.68
CA GLY A 361 21.07 -1.33 16.89
C GLY A 361 20.73 0.03 17.51
N ALA A 362 20.16 0.01 18.72
CA ALA A 362 19.70 1.22 19.42
C ALA A 362 20.82 2.23 19.74
N GLY A 363 22.06 1.75 19.93
CA GLY A 363 23.24 2.60 20.13
C GLY A 363 23.88 3.10 18.83
N GLY A 364 23.39 2.68 17.66
CA GLY A 364 23.92 3.06 16.35
C GLY A 364 23.58 4.50 15.94
N GLY A 365 24.29 5.00 14.95
CA GLY A 365 24.09 6.35 14.42
C GLY A 365 23.08 6.39 13.26
N TYR A 366 22.64 7.61 12.96
CA TYR A 366 22.05 7.93 11.67
C TYR A 366 22.43 9.37 11.29
N ALA A 367 23.12 9.54 10.16
CA ALA A 367 23.44 10.86 9.63
C ALA A 367 23.10 10.95 8.14
N PRO A 368 22.29 11.92 7.70
CA PRO A 368 22.01 12.13 6.28
C PRO A 368 23.27 12.59 5.54
N LEU A 369 23.44 12.12 4.30
CA LEU A 369 24.49 12.58 3.39
C LEU A 369 23.85 13.21 2.16
N HIS A 370 24.22 14.45 1.85
CA HIS A 370 23.69 15.18 0.70
C HIS A 370 24.70 15.17 -0.46
N ALA A 371 24.24 14.72 -1.62
CA ALA A 371 25.02 14.77 -2.85
C ALA A 371 25.23 16.21 -3.34
N ARG A 372 26.22 16.40 -4.21
CA ARG A 372 26.45 17.65 -4.94
C ARG A 372 26.63 17.33 -6.42
N GLY A 373 26.03 18.16 -7.28
CA GLY A 373 26.14 18.04 -8.74
C GLY A 373 24.78 17.97 -9.43
N PRO A 374 24.77 17.84 -10.77
CA PRO A 374 23.55 17.92 -11.57
C PRO A 374 22.50 16.85 -11.26
N ALA A 375 22.91 15.70 -10.73
CA ALA A 375 22.03 14.58 -10.39
C ALA A 375 21.88 14.39 -8.86
N ALA A 376 22.17 15.42 -8.05
CA ALA A 376 22.17 15.30 -6.60
C ALA A 376 20.81 14.86 -6.03
N GLU A 377 19.71 15.32 -6.63
CA GLU A 377 18.35 14.97 -6.21
C GLU A 377 18.00 13.49 -6.45
N HIS A 378 18.77 12.78 -7.28
CA HIS A 378 18.59 11.35 -7.55
C HIS A 378 19.33 10.43 -6.56
N LEU A 379 20.16 10.98 -5.66
CA LEU A 379 20.93 10.18 -4.70
C LEU A 379 20.37 10.31 -3.28
N LEU A 380 19.88 9.20 -2.74
CA LEU A 380 19.63 9.04 -1.31
C LEU A 380 20.84 8.38 -0.63
N ALA A 381 21.44 9.04 0.36
CA ALA A 381 22.61 8.52 1.05
C ALA A 381 22.60 8.85 2.56
N PHE A 382 23.15 7.97 3.38
CA PHE A 382 23.26 8.15 4.82
C PHE A 382 24.42 7.32 5.42
N LEU A 383 24.84 7.69 6.63
CA LEU A 383 25.74 6.91 7.48
C LEU A 383 24.94 6.19 8.57
N ARG A 384 25.37 4.98 8.92
CA ARG A 384 24.89 4.17 10.05
C ARG A 384 25.99 4.00 11.07
#